data_AF-A0A4V3Z7Q5-F1
#
_entry.id   AF-A0A4V3Z7Q5-F1
#
_cell.length_a   1.000
_cell.length_b   1.000
_cell.length_c   1.000
_cell.angle_alpha   90.00
_cell.angle_beta   90.00
_cell.angle_gamma   90.00
#
_symmetry.space_group_name_H-M   'P 1'
#
loop_
_entity.id
_entity.type
_entity.pdbx_description
1 polymer ?
#
loop_
_entity_poly.entity_id
_entity_poly.type
_entity_poly.pdbx_seq_one_letter_code
_entity_poly.pdbx_strand_id
1 'polypeptide(L)'
;MTAVVNGPSPQQSGPASACGLGASSQVDPGSIERMAQTIHRRYLEHELGERHEAGSRPGLRPWAELAEPLREANRAQAAYYVAIARNRDWSVVSAGPDGDPLTFTDAEIEELARDEHVRWRRHKERQGYSYGPLRRDAGPDKRHPSMVGWEKLSDEDRERDRDVIRNMPAVLAQARLRVLRRPAADAG
;
A
#
# COMPACT_ATOMS: atom_id res chain seq x y z
N MET A 1 -37.95 70.37 -14.42
CA MET A 1 -37.53 69.70 -13.17
C MET A 1 -36.39 68.74 -13.53
N THR A 2 -35.19 69.00 -12.96
CA THR A 2 -34.08 68.05 -12.68
C THR A 2 -33.25 67.53 -13.89
N ALA A 3 -32.07 68.14 -14.14
CA ALA A 3 -30.67 67.62 -13.93
C ALA A 3 -30.24 66.50 -14.91
N VAL A 4 -29.20 66.56 -15.76
CA VAL A 4 -27.76 66.91 -15.63
C VAL A 4 -27.01 66.06 -14.60
N VAL A 5 -26.33 64.97 -15.01
CA VAL A 5 -24.85 64.74 -15.08
C VAL A 5 -24.44 63.24 -15.03
N ASN A 6 -23.54 62.89 -15.96
CA ASN A 6 -22.31 62.06 -15.89
C ASN A 6 -22.33 60.53 -15.61
N GLY A 7 -21.48 59.82 -16.39
CA GLY A 7 -21.21 58.37 -16.47
C GLY A 7 -20.53 57.74 -15.22
N PRO A 8 -19.79 56.61 -15.29
CA PRO A 8 -19.15 55.92 -16.45
C PRO A 8 -19.39 54.39 -16.52
N SER A 9 -18.92 53.71 -17.59
CA SER A 9 -18.63 52.26 -17.59
C SER A 9 -17.49 51.96 -16.58
N PRO A 10 -17.41 50.80 -15.89
CA PRO A 10 -17.01 49.53 -16.51
C PRO A 10 -17.45 48.23 -15.77
N GLN A 11 -16.94 47.10 -16.28
CA GLN A 11 -16.69 45.81 -15.63
C GLN A 11 -17.71 44.68 -15.85
N GLN A 12 -17.30 43.80 -16.76
CA GLN A 12 -17.73 42.41 -16.87
C GLN A 12 -17.38 41.68 -15.57
N SER A 13 -18.41 41.23 -14.85
CA SER A 13 -18.27 40.26 -13.78
C SER A 13 -18.34 38.87 -14.40
N GLY A 14 -17.23 38.15 -14.39
CA GLY A 14 -17.19 36.75 -14.78
C GLY A 14 -17.97 35.87 -13.79
N PRO A 15 -18.49 34.71 -14.22
CA PRO A 15 -18.92 33.72 -13.26
C PRO A 15 -17.69 33.16 -12.55
N ALA A 16 -17.67 33.31 -11.23
CA ALA A 16 -16.76 32.58 -10.36
C ALA A 16 -16.94 31.08 -10.64
N SER A 17 -15.96 30.49 -11.32
CA SER A 17 -15.83 29.03 -11.39
C SER A 17 -15.64 28.55 -9.96
N ALA A 18 -16.63 27.82 -9.47
CA ALA A 18 -16.52 27.05 -8.25
C ALA A 18 -15.32 26.10 -8.40
N CYS A 19 -14.20 26.43 -7.76
CA CYS A 19 -13.14 25.47 -7.50
C CYS A 19 -13.68 24.44 -6.52
N GLY A 20 -14.36 23.43 -7.05
CA GLY A 20 -14.60 22.19 -6.36
C GLY A 20 -13.27 21.43 -6.26
N LEU A 21 -12.60 21.56 -5.13
CA LEU A 21 -11.59 20.60 -4.69
C LEU A 21 -11.80 20.30 -3.21
N GLY A 22 -12.94 19.71 -2.90
CA GLY A 22 -13.01 18.79 -1.79
C GLY A 22 -12.16 17.58 -2.17
N ALA A 23 -10.88 17.57 -1.77
CA ALA A 23 -10.05 16.38 -1.83
C ALA A 23 -10.63 15.36 -0.83
N SER A 24 -11.66 14.62 -1.25
CA SER A 24 -12.22 13.55 -0.44
C SER A 24 -11.16 12.48 -0.23
N SER A 25 -10.62 12.42 0.98
CA SER A 25 -9.61 11.46 1.43
C SER A 25 -10.22 10.08 1.66
N GLN A 26 -10.61 9.39 0.59
CA GLN A 26 -11.14 8.04 0.77
C GLN A 26 -10.43 7.08 -0.18
N VAL A 27 -9.54 6.29 0.40
CA VAL A 27 -9.14 5.02 -0.19
C VAL A 27 -10.41 4.19 -0.30
N ASP A 28 -10.93 4.04 -1.51
CA ASP A 28 -12.12 3.26 -1.80
C ASP A 28 -11.76 1.76 -1.97
N PRO A 29 -12.75 0.86 -1.90
CA PRO A 29 -12.52 -0.58 -2.12
C PRO A 29 -11.84 -0.90 -3.46
N GLY A 30 -12.11 -0.13 -4.52
CA GLY A 30 -11.46 -0.29 -5.82
C GLY A 30 -9.98 0.10 -5.80
N SER A 31 -9.59 1.08 -4.99
CA SER A 31 -8.18 1.39 -4.74
C SER A 31 -7.45 0.24 -4.04
N ILE A 32 -8.09 -0.38 -3.04
CA ILE A 32 -7.56 -1.58 -2.36
C ILE A 32 -7.36 -2.72 -3.35
N GLU A 33 -8.33 -2.97 -4.23
CA GLU A 33 -8.24 -4.04 -5.23
C GLU A 33 -7.09 -3.80 -6.23
N ARG A 34 -6.91 -2.56 -6.72
CA ARG A 34 -5.78 -2.21 -7.61
C ARG A 34 -4.43 -2.39 -6.93
N MET A 35 -4.31 -2.02 -5.66
CA MET A 35 -3.10 -2.25 -4.87
C MET A 35 -2.84 -3.75 -4.71
N ALA A 36 -3.85 -4.53 -4.34
CA ALA A 36 -3.74 -5.98 -4.15
C ALA A 36 -3.29 -6.70 -5.44
N GLN A 37 -3.85 -6.34 -6.59
CA GLN A 37 -3.42 -6.87 -7.90
C GLN A 37 -1.98 -6.48 -8.22
N THR A 38 -1.57 -5.25 -7.88
CA THR A 38 -0.19 -4.79 -8.11
C THR A 38 0.81 -5.53 -7.22
N ILE A 39 0.47 -5.77 -5.96
CA ILE A 39 1.26 -6.57 -5.03
C ILE A 39 1.44 -7.98 -5.61
N HIS A 40 0.34 -8.62 -6.02
CA HIS A 40 0.38 -9.97 -6.59
C HIS A 40 1.21 -10.05 -7.87
N ARG A 41 1.06 -9.06 -8.76
CA ARG A 41 1.84 -8.98 -10.00
C ARG A 41 3.34 -8.92 -9.71
N ARG A 42 3.76 -8.10 -8.74
CA ARG A 42 5.17 -8.01 -8.33
C ARG A 42 5.68 -9.31 -7.73
N TYR A 43 4.86 -10.00 -6.94
CA TYR A 43 5.19 -11.33 -6.43
C TYR A 43 5.42 -12.34 -7.56
N LEU A 44 4.54 -12.38 -8.57
CA LEU A 44 4.72 -13.24 -9.74
C LEU A 44 5.99 -12.88 -10.53
N GLU A 45 6.24 -11.60 -10.79
CA GLU A 45 7.43 -11.12 -11.50
C GLU A 45 8.72 -11.58 -10.80
N HIS A 46 8.76 -11.48 -9.47
CA HIS A 46 9.90 -11.94 -8.66
C HIS A 46 10.09 -13.46 -8.73
N GLU A 47 9.05 -14.23 -8.44
CA GLU A 47 9.15 -15.71 -8.36
C GLU A 47 9.43 -16.37 -9.71
N LEU A 48 8.88 -15.83 -10.80
CA LEU A 48 9.16 -16.29 -12.16
C LEU A 48 10.60 -15.93 -12.58
N GLY A 49 11.13 -14.80 -12.12
CA GLY A 49 12.54 -14.41 -12.29
C GLY A 49 13.51 -15.38 -11.62
N GLU A 50 13.12 -15.91 -10.45
CA GLU A 50 13.84 -16.95 -9.69
C GLU A 50 13.68 -18.37 -10.28
N ARG A 51 13.17 -18.48 -11.52
CA ARG A 51 12.97 -19.74 -12.28
C ARG A 51 11.95 -20.71 -11.67
N HIS A 52 11.03 -20.25 -10.83
CA HIS A 52 9.85 -21.06 -10.51
C HIS A 52 8.90 -21.11 -11.71
N GLU A 53 8.35 -22.29 -12.00
CA GLU A 53 7.40 -22.46 -13.10
C GLU A 53 6.05 -21.82 -12.74
N ALA A 54 5.45 -21.10 -13.69
CA ALA A 54 4.12 -20.54 -13.55
C ALA A 54 3.10 -21.64 -13.20
N GLY A 55 2.25 -21.39 -12.20
CA GLY A 55 1.24 -22.35 -11.76
C GLY A 55 1.76 -23.55 -10.94
N SER A 56 3.07 -23.69 -10.72
CA SER A 56 3.66 -24.78 -9.93
C SER A 56 3.21 -24.78 -8.46
N ARG A 57 2.73 -23.63 -7.96
CA ARG A 57 2.13 -23.46 -6.64
C ARG A 57 0.85 -22.63 -6.74
N PRO A 58 -0.10 -22.77 -5.80
CA PRO A 58 -1.35 -22.00 -5.83
C PRO A 58 -1.15 -20.47 -5.91
N GLY A 59 -0.06 -19.96 -5.32
CA GLY A 59 0.32 -18.54 -5.39
C GLY A 59 0.91 -18.10 -6.73
N LEU A 60 1.37 -19.02 -7.59
CA LEU A 60 1.96 -18.68 -8.88
C LEU A 60 0.94 -18.69 -10.03
N ARG A 61 -0.33 -18.53 -9.70
CA ARG A 61 -1.42 -18.42 -10.66
C ARG A 61 -1.74 -16.95 -10.96
N PRO A 62 -2.28 -16.64 -12.16
CA PRO A 62 -2.80 -15.31 -12.45
C PRO A 62 -3.86 -14.88 -11.44
N TRP A 63 -4.04 -13.56 -11.25
CA TRP A 63 -4.98 -13.00 -10.28
C TRP A 63 -6.40 -13.59 -10.39
N ALA A 64 -6.89 -13.76 -11.61
CA ALA A 64 -8.23 -14.30 -11.89
C ALA A 64 -8.43 -15.75 -11.39
N GLU A 65 -7.34 -16.51 -11.24
CA GLU A 65 -7.35 -17.92 -10.84
C GLU A 65 -6.89 -18.14 -9.40
N LEU A 66 -6.53 -17.07 -8.68
CA LEU A 66 -6.15 -17.17 -7.28
C LEU A 66 -7.34 -17.61 -6.42
N ALA A 67 -7.07 -18.53 -5.52
CA ALA A 67 -7.99 -18.84 -4.43
C ALA A 67 -8.24 -17.59 -3.58
N GLU A 68 -9.48 -17.44 -3.11
CA GLU A 68 -9.91 -16.25 -2.35
C GLU A 68 -9.02 -15.92 -1.14
N PRO A 69 -8.53 -16.90 -0.34
CA PRO A 69 -7.64 -16.59 0.77
C PRO A 69 -6.32 -15.92 0.36
N LEU A 70 -5.84 -16.18 -0.86
CA LEU A 70 -4.62 -15.55 -1.39
C LEU A 70 -4.91 -14.14 -1.89
N ARG A 71 -6.06 -13.90 -2.53
CA ARG A 71 -6.51 -12.54 -2.87
C ARG A 71 -6.70 -11.70 -1.61
N GLU A 72 -7.32 -12.28 -0.59
CA GLU A 72 -7.52 -11.63 0.69
C GLU A 72 -6.20 -11.28 1.40
N ALA A 73 -5.18 -12.14 1.31
CA ALA A 73 -3.85 -11.82 1.83
C ALA A 73 -3.24 -10.57 1.16
N ASN A 74 -3.40 -10.44 -0.15
CA ASN A 74 -2.94 -9.26 -0.92
C ASN A 74 -3.75 -8.01 -0.57
N ARG A 75 -5.07 -8.12 -0.39
CA ARG A 75 -5.92 -7.00 0.08
C ARG A 75 -5.56 -6.56 1.50
N ALA A 76 -5.28 -7.51 2.38
CA ALA A 76 -4.85 -7.22 3.74
C ALA A 76 -3.50 -6.48 3.77
N GLN A 77 -2.58 -6.79 2.85
CA GLN A 77 -1.34 -6.03 2.69
C GLN A 77 -1.58 -4.63 2.12
N ALA A 78 -2.46 -4.49 1.12
CA ALA A 78 -2.86 -3.18 0.61
C ALA A 78 -3.50 -2.29 1.69
N ALA A 79 -4.39 -2.85 2.53
CA ALA A 79 -4.97 -2.15 3.67
C ALA A 79 -3.90 -1.78 4.72
N TYR A 80 -2.87 -2.62 4.90
CA TYR A 80 -1.76 -2.33 5.80
C TYR A 80 -0.94 -1.12 5.35
N TYR A 81 -0.69 -0.92 4.05
CA TYR A 81 -0.03 0.30 3.56
C TYR A 81 -0.80 1.58 3.92
N VAL A 82 -2.13 1.53 3.87
CA VAL A 82 -2.97 2.65 4.30
C VAL A 82 -2.87 2.85 5.82
N ALA A 83 -2.81 1.75 6.58
CA ALA A 83 -2.63 1.79 8.03
C ALA A 83 -1.26 2.36 8.45
N ILE A 84 -0.18 2.05 7.72
CA ILE A 84 1.16 2.64 7.94
C ILE A 84 1.08 4.16 7.92
N ALA A 85 0.44 4.73 6.88
CA ALA A 85 0.27 6.17 6.74
C ALA A 85 -0.59 6.75 7.87
N ARG A 86 -1.73 6.12 8.16
CA ARG A 86 -2.65 6.57 9.21
C ARG A 86 -1.99 6.59 10.59
N ASN A 87 -1.23 5.55 10.94
CA ASN A 87 -0.57 5.43 12.24
C ASN A 87 0.57 6.42 12.45
N ARG A 88 1.06 7.03 11.36
CA ARG A 88 2.12 8.06 11.37
C ARG A 88 1.58 9.45 11.09
N ASP A 89 0.27 9.65 11.20
CA ASP A 89 -0.38 10.94 10.97
C ASP A 89 -0.19 11.48 9.53
N TRP A 90 0.16 10.61 8.59
CA TRP A 90 0.28 10.94 7.17
C TRP A 90 -1.08 10.88 6.47
N SER A 91 -1.22 11.64 5.38
CA SER A 91 -2.45 11.67 4.58
C SER A 91 -2.28 10.87 3.30
N VAL A 92 -3.17 9.90 3.06
CA VAL A 92 -3.29 9.24 1.75
C VAL A 92 -4.29 10.02 0.90
N VAL A 93 -3.83 10.52 -0.25
CA VAL A 93 -4.64 11.34 -1.15
C VAL A 93 -4.55 10.81 -2.58
N SER A 94 -5.52 11.16 -3.41
CA SER A 94 -5.46 10.90 -4.85
C SER A 94 -4.24 11.58 -5.46
N ALA A 95 -3.52 10.85 -6.30
CA ALA A 95 -2.34 11.32 -7.01
C ALA A 95 -2.68 11.66 -8.47
N GLY A 96 -2.26 12.85 -8.90
CA GLY A 96 -2.06 13.14 -10.31
C GLY A 96 -0.75 12.54 -10.83
N PRO A 97 -0.45 12.66 -12.13
CA PRO A 97 0.76 12.11 -12.74
C PRO A 97 2.08 12.66 -12.17
N ASP A 98 2.07 13.88 -11.61
CA ASP A 98 3.28 14.61 -11.20
C ASP A 98 3.48 14.68 -9.67
N GLY A 99 3.03 13.66 -8.93
CA GLY A 99 3.21 13.61 -7.48
C GLY A 99 4.59 13.11 -7.05
N ASP A 100 5.23 13.77 -6.09
CA ASP A 100 6.47 13.27 -5.49
C ASP A 100 6.26 11.87 -4.88
N PRO A 101 7.14 10.90 -5.19
CA PRO A 101 7.03 9.56 -4.65
C PRO A 101 7.35 9.56 -3.15
N LEU A 102 6.60 8.75 -2.39
CA LEU A 102 6.97 8.46 -1.01
C LEU A 102 8.35 7.79 -1.00
N THR A 103 9.29 8.38 -0.27
CA THR A 103 10.60 7.80 0.00
C THR A 103 10.65 7.31 1.45
N PHE A 104 11.49 6.33 1.72
CA PHE A 104 11.78 5.86 3.08
C PHE A 104 13.26 5.95 3.35
N THR A 105 13.62 6.22 4.60
CA THR A 105 14.98 6.01 5.10
C THR A 105 15.22 4.54 5.41
N ASP A 106 16.48 4.11 5.50
CA ASP A 106 16.82 2.73 5.87
C ASP A 106 16.27 2.35 7.26
N ALA A 107 16.26 3.31 8.19
CA ALA A 107 15.71 3.12 9.53
C ALA A 107 14.19 2.88 9.49
N GLU A 108 13.46 3.67 8.68
CA GLU A 108 12.01 3.47 8.48
C GLU A 108 11.71 2.13 7.81
N ILE A 109 12.52 1.71 6.82
CA ILE A 109 12.37 0.41 6.16
C ILE A 109 12.53 -0.71 7.17
N GLU A 110 13.58 -0.67 8.00
CA GLU A 110 13.86 -1.71 8.98
C GLU A 110 12.79 -1.76 10.10
N GLU A 111 12.30 -0.62 10.57
CA GLU A 111 11.18 -0.55 11.53
C GLU A 111 9.92 -1.17 10.94
N LEU A 112 9.52 -0.73 9.75
CA LEU A 112 8.30 -1.18 9.09
C LEU A 112 8.37 -2.65 8.66
N ALA A 113 9.55 -3.16 8.30
CA ALA A 113 9.74 -4.56 7.96
C ALA A 113 9.51 -5.48 9.17
N ARG A 114 9.92 -5.06 10.38
CA ARG A 114 9.60 -5.79 11.61
C ARG A 114 8.11 -5.87 11.85
N ASP A 115 7.41 -4.75 11.66
CA ASP A 115 5.96 -4.69 11.80
C ASP A 115 5.24 -5.55 10.75
N GLU A 116 5.72 -5.55 9.51
CA GLU A 116 5.21 -6.41 8.45
C GLU A 116 5.38 -7.88 8.79
N HIS A 117 6.55 -8.29 9.31
CA HIS A 117 6.75 -9.67 9.74
C HIS A 117 5.77 -10.08 10.84
N VAL A 118 5.54 -9.20 11.82
CA VAL A 118 4.55 -9.43 12.88
C VAL A 118 3.14 -9.56 12.29
N ARG A 119 2.78 -8.71 11.33
CA ARG A 119 1.49 -8.77 10.63
C ARG A 119 1.33 -10.09 9.86
N TRP A 120 2.33 -10.46 9.05
CA TRP A 120 2.37 -11.69 8.26
C TRP A 120 2.25 -12.92 9.14
N ARG A 121 3.03 -12.98 10.23
CA ARG A 121 2.97 -14.07 11.21
C ARG A 121 1.59 -14.20 11.82
N ARG A 122 1.00 -13.10 12.31
CA ARG A 122 -0.36 -13.13 12.87
C ARG A 122 -1.39 -13.61 11.85
N HIS A 123 -1.23 -13.23 10.57
CA HIS A 123 -2.10 -13.72 9.50
C HIS A 123 -1.94 -15.24 9.30
N LYS A 124 -0.72 -15.76 9.29
CA LYS A 124 -0.41 -17.20 9.20
C LYS A 124 -0.91 -17.98 10.41
N GLU A 125 -0.72 -17.47 11.62
CA GLU A 125 -1.23 -18.06 12.87
C GLU A 125 -2.75 -18.25 12.80
N ARG A 126 -3.50 -17.24 12.34
CA ARG A 126 -4.96 -17.35 12.12
C ARG A 126 -5.37 -18.39 11.08
N GLN A 127 -4.47 -18.77 10.17
CA GLN A 127 -4.68 -19.83 9.18
C GLN A 127 -4.28 -21.23 9.68
N GLY A 128 -3.87 -21.34 10.95
CA GLY A 128 -3.43 -22.56 11.60
C GLY A 128 -1.96 -22.90 11.37
N TYR A 129 -1.14 -21.96 10.89
CA TYR A 129 0.29 -22.21 10.74
C TYR A 129 0.99 -22.13 12.10
N SER A 130 1.95 -23.03 12.28
CA SER A 130 2.90 -23.04 13.38
C SER A 130 4.34 -23.04 12.86
N TYR A 131 5.31 -22.95 13.77
CA TYR A 131 6.71 -23.12 13.41
C TYR A 131 7.03 -24.58 13.03
N GLY A 132 7.82 -24.74 11.97
CA GLY A 132 8.50 -25.98 11.66
C GLY A 132 9.66 -25.75 10.71
N PRO A 133 10.77 -26.50 10.84
CA PRO A 133 11.97 -26.30 10.02
C PRO A 133 11.73 -26.59 8.53
N LEU A 134 10.69 -27.39 8.22
CA LEU A 134 10.26 -27.68 6.86
C LEU A 134 8.88 -27.07 6.64
N ARG A 135 8.73 -26.40 5.50
CA ARG A 135 7.46 -25.81 5.08
C ARG A 135 6.42 -26.89 4.76
N ARG A 136 5.21 -26.73 5.30
CA ARG A 136 4.02 -27.54 5.02
C ARG A 136 2.82 -26.64 4.90
N ASP A 137 2.32 -26.46 3.67
CA ASP A 137 1.20 -25.55 3.39
C ASP A 137 -0.18 -26.24 3.39
N ALA A 138 -0.22 -27.57 3.54
CA ALA A 138 -1.42 -28.39 3.41
C ALA A 138 -1.63 -29.33 4.61
N GLY A 139 -2.88 -29.72 4.83
CA GLY A 139 -3.30 -30.59 5.93
C GLY A 139 -3.57 -29.86 7.25
N PRO A 140 -3.84 -30.61 8.33
CA PRO A 140 -4.13 -30.05 9.65
C PRO A 140 -2.88 -29.50 10.36
N ASP A 141 -1.69 -29.91 9.93
CA ASP A 141 -0.40 -29.53 10.52
C ASP A 141 0.38 -28.60 9.58
N LYS A 142 -0.10 -27.36 9.46
CA LYS A 142 0.55 -26.35 8.61
C LYS A 142 1.74 -25.75 9.34
N ARG A 143 2.88 -25.67 8.64
CA ARG A 143 4.16 -25.21 9.21
C ARG A 143 4.90 -24.30 8.26
N HIS A 144 5.59 -23.29 8.80
CA HIS A 144 6.49 -22.45 8.02
C HIS A 144 7.77 -22.13 8.82
N PRO A 145 8.96 -22.19 8.20
CA PRO A 145 10.24 -21.96 8.90
C PRO A 145 10.35 -20.54 9.48
N SER A 146 9.83 -19.55 8.77
CA SER A 146 9.83 -18.14 9.18
C SER A 146 8.83 -17.79 10.29
N MET A 147 8.10 -18.77 10.86
CA MET A 147 7.20 -18.54 12.01
C MET A 147 7.98 -18.39 13.34
N VAL A 148 8.99 -17.53 13.33
CA VAL A 148 9.88 -17.21 14.46
C VAL A 148 9.91 -15.70 14.69
N GLY A 149 10.54 -15.24 15.77
CA GLY A 149 10.76 -13.81 15.99
C GLY A 149 11.73 -13.21 14.97
N TRP A 150 11.65 -11.90 14.72
CA TRP A 150 12.52 -11.17 13.79
C TRP A 150 14.01 -11.49 13.95
N GLU A 151 14.47 -11.56 15.20
CA GLU A 151 15.88 -11.84 15.52
C GLU A 151 16.36 -13.25 15.10
N LYS A 152 15.43 -14.16 14.83
CA LYS A 152 15.72 -15.55 14.41
C LYS A 152 15.50 -15.79 12.92
N LEU A 153 15.04 -14.79 12.18
CA LEU A 153 14.91 -14.90 10.73
C LEU A 153 16.28 -14.96 10.06
N SER A 154 16.33 -15.63 8.92
CA SER A 154 17.45 -15.45 7.98
C SER A 154 17.40 -14.03 7.42
N ASP A 155 18.54 -13.53 6.95
CA ASP A 155 18.59 -12.23 6.30
C ASP A 155 17.77 -12.20 5.01
N GLU A 156 17.68 -13.33 4.30
CA GLU A 156 16.79 -13.48 3.14
C GLU A 156 15.32 -13.28 3.51
N ASP A 157 14.84 -13.88 4.61
CA ASP A 157 13.46 -13.71 5.05
C ASP A 157 13.19 -12.26 5.51
N ARG A 158 14.14 -11.64 6.21
CA ARG A 158 14.03 -10.21 6.56
C ARG A 158 13.99 -9.32 5.32
N GLU A 159 14.78 -9.66 4.30
CA GLU A 159 14.82 -8.90 3.06
C GLU A 159 13.48 -8.91 2.33
N ARG A 160 12.75 -10.03 2.39
CA ARG A 160 11.37 -10.09 1.86
C ARG A 160 10.45 -9.07 2.53
N ASP A 161 10.52 -8.94 3.86
CA ASP A 161 9.73 -7.94 4.59
C ASP A 161 10.18 -6.51 4.27
N ARG A 162 11.49 -6.26 4.11
CA ARG A 162 11.99 -4.94 3.66
C ARG A 162 11.51 -4.62 2.25
N ASP A 163 11.52 -5.58 1.34
CA ASP A 163 11.04 -5.40 -0.03
C ASP A 163 9.55 -5.11 -0.09
N VAL A 164 8.75 -5.69 0.81
CA VAL A 164 7.34 -5.29 0.98
C VAL A 164 7.25 -3.78 1.23
N ILE A 165 8.03 -3.24 2.15
CA ILE A 165 8.02 -1.81 2.48
C ILE A 165 8.58 -0.96 1.33
N ARG A 166 9.68 -1.37 0.68
CA ARG A 166 10.26 -0.65 -0.47
C ARG A 166 9.30 -0.62 -1.66
N ASN A 167 8.42 -1.61 -1.81
CA ASN A 167 7.42 -1.66 -2.88
C ASN A 167 6.19 -0.78 -2.61
N MET A 168 5.94 -0.37 -1.36
CA MET A 168 4.76 0.41 -0.98
C MET A 168 4.54 1.68 -1.85
N PRO A 169 5.56 2.53 -2.12
CA PRO A 169 5.36 3.73 -2.94
C PRO A 169 4.87 3.41 -4.35
N ALA A 170 5.44 2.38 -4.98
CA ALA A 170 5.05 1.98 -6.32
C ALA A 170 3.65 1.35 -6.36
N VAL A 171 3.25 0.63 -5.31
CA VAL A 171 1.89 0.06 -5.18
C VAL A 171 0.85 1.16 -5.04
N LEU A 172 1.12 2.18 -4.20
CA LEU A 172 0.25 3.34 -4.04
C LEU A 172 0.09 4.11 -5.36
N ALA A 173 1.19 4.37 -6.06
CA ALA A 173 1.18 5.10 -7.32
C ALA A 173 0.31 4.40 -8.39
N GLN A 174 0.39 3.07 -8.50
CA GLN A 174 -0.45 2.28 -9.42
C GLN A 174 -1.94 2.36 -9.08
N ALA A 175 -2.29 2.55 -7.80
CA ALA A 175 -3.66 2.81 -7.39
C ALA A 175 -4.10 4.27 -7.54
N ARG A 176 -3.24 5.13 -8.10
CA ARG A 176 -3.39 6.59 -8.19
C ARG A 176 -3.50 7.25 -6.81
N LEU A 177 -2.69 6.77 -5.88
CA LEU A 177 -2.59 7.27 -4.51
C LEU A 177 -1.17 7.77 -4.25
N ARG A 178 -1.07 8.80 -3.41
CA ARG A 178 0.19 9.27 -2.84
C ARG A 178 0.03 9.54 -1.35
N VAL A 179 1.15 9.53 -0.66
CA VAL A 179 1.23 9.81 0.78
C VAL A 179 1.85 11.18 0.98
N LEU A 180 1.15 12.04 1.72
CA LEU A 180 1.67 13.32 2.18
C LEU A 180 2.10 13.16 3.64
N ARG A 181 3.38 13.34 3.91
CA ARG A 181 3.89 13.44 5.27
C ARG A 181 3.46 14.79 5.84
N ARG A 182 2.86 14.81 7.03
CA ARG A 182 2.61 16.08 7.72
C ARG A 182 3.96 16.71 8.03
N PRO A 183 4.19 18.00 7.75
CA PRO A 183 5.37 18.67 8.26
C PRO A 183 5.38 18.49 9.78
N ALA A 184 6.56 18.24 10.36
CA ALA A 184 6.69 18.27 11.81
C ALA A 184 6.11 19.60 12.27
N ALA A 185 5.09 19.56 13.14
CA ALA A 185 4.60 20.79 13.74
C ALA A 185 5.82 21.42 14.41
N ASP A 186 6.17 22.64 14.03
CA ASP A 186 7.26 23.37 14.67
C ASP A 186 7.01 23.29 16.17
N ALA A 187 7.91 22.62 16.88
CA ALA A 187 7.88 22.56 18.33
C ALA A 187 8.22 23.97 18.83
N GLY A 188 7.17 24.79 18.95
CA GLY A 188 7.19 26.08 19.63
C GLY A 188 7.20 25.91 21.14
#